data_AF-A0A1T4P2K1-F1
#
_entry.id   AF-A0A1T4P2K1-F1
#
_cell.length_a   1.000
_cell.length_b   1.000
_cell.length_c   1.000
_cell.angle_alpha   90.00
_cell.angle_beta   90.00
_cell.angle_gamma   90.00
#
_symmetry.space_group_name_H-M   'P 1'
#
loop_
_entity.id
_entity.type
_entity.pdbx_description
1 polymer ?
#
loop_
_entity_poly.entity_id
_entity_poly.type
_entity_poly.pdbx_seq_one_letter_code
_entity_poly.pdbx_strand_id
1 'polypeptide(L)'
;MKKRMALIIALAILGTNTAVAWARPGDASDPLVTRSYVDKQVAEGLTPLADQMDALQQNLDQLLVRSTALQQQLAELLLNFKDIAAIPEKVAIIKAVKLGWMQGNADRTFRPKAALTRRDLALFLVRAKGVPLSNTKAKYKDVKASDPLARVMVTAAEKKLLPARSRTYYGANQGVTRAELAYYLARNFPELMPRAGTKMPYVKDSNRHWAKTSIQKVVVSELMPLDKQGKFYPNRLLTRAEAAAIMAKVAAKKNL
;
A
#
# COMPACT_ATOMS: atom_id res chain seq x y z
N MET A 1 13.49 -8.21 34.61
CA MET A 1 13.19 -8.00 36.04
C MET A 1 13.67 -6.65 36.59
N LYS A 2 14.91 -6.20 36.35
CA LYS A 2 15.43 -4.92 36.89
C LYS A 2 14.71 -3.63 36.41
N LYS A 3 14.10 -3.61 35.21
CA LYS A 3 13.32 -2.45 34.71
C LYS A 3 11.91 -2.32 35.30
N ARG A 4 11.34 -3.41 35.85
CA ARG A 4 10.02 -3.41 36.50
C ARG A 4 10.03 -2.71 37.87
N MET A 5 11.16 -2.75 38.60
CA MET A 5 11.29 -2.07 39.90
C MET A 5 11.49 -0.56 39.78
N ALA A 6 12.12 -0.07 38.71
CA ALA A 6 12.42 1.36 38.57
C ALA A 6 11.17 2.21 38.22
N LEU A 7 10.16 1.61 37.58
CA LEU A 7 8.95 2.34 37.16
C LEU A 7 7.89 2.46 38.28
N ILE A 8 7.84 1.48 39.20
CA ILE A 8 6.97 1.52 40.38
C ILE A 8 7.38 2.66 41.33
N ILE A 9 8.68 2.99 41.38
CA ILE A 9 9.19 4.09 42.21
C ILE A 9 8.95 5.46 41.55
N ALA A 10 8.89 5.54 40.21
CA ALA A 10 8.69 6.80 39.49
C ALA A 10 7.22 7.28 39.47
N LEU A 11 6.24 6.37 39.54
CA LEU A 11 4.81 6.75 39.51
C LEU A 11 4.26 7.25 40.87
N ALA A 12 5.02 7.11 41.96
CA ALA A 12 4.64 7.65 43.27
C ALA A 12 4.79 9.18 43.39
N ILE A 13 5.32 9.86 42.36
CA ILE A 13 5.71 11.28 42.42
C ILE A 13 4.76 12.20 41.61
N LEU A 14 3.78 11.65 40.87
CA LEU A 14 2.86 12.46 40.05
C LEU A 14 1.39 12.10 40.30
N GLY A 15 0.90 12.32 41.52
CA GLY A 15 -0.53 12.34 41.83
C GLY A 15 -1.10 13.75 41.71
N THR A 16 -1.94 13.98 40.70
CA THR A 16 -2.67 15.25 40.53
C THR A 16 -3.84 15.38 41.52
N ASN A 17 -3.90 16.57 42.12
CA ASN A 17 -4.98 17.17 42.90
C ASN A 17 -6.40 16.77 42.48
N THR A 18 -7.15 16.16 43.40
CA THR A 18 -8.60 16.40 43.57
C THR A 18 -8.86 16.68 45.04
N ALA A 19 -9.34 17.89 45.34
CA ALA A 19 -9.62 18.33 46.70
C ALA A 19 -10.77 17.52 47.30
N VAL A 20 -10.44 16.65 48.26
CA VAL A 20 -11.40 16.02 49.18
C VAL A 20 -11.42 16.87 50.45
N ALA A 21 -12.61 17.26 50.90
CA ALA A 21 -12.79 18.08 52.10
C ALA A 21 -12.20 17.38 53.34
N TRP A 22 -11.37 18.11 54.10
CA TRP A 22 -10.69 17.60 55.29
C TRP A 22 -11.63 17.63 56.50
N ALA A 23 -12.15 16.46 56.90
CA ALA A 23 -12.79 16.30 58.22
C ALA A 23 -11.71 16.29 59.32
N ARG A 24 -12.05 16.79 60.52
CA ARG A 24 -11.13 16.88 61.67
C ARG A 24 -10.84 15.48 62.24
N PRO A 25 -9.59 15.16 62.63
CA PRO A 25 -9.24 13.83 63.12
C PRO A 25 -9.86 13.53 64.50
N GLY A 26 -10.63 12.44 64.63
CA GLY A 26 -10.89 11.80 65.93
C GLY A 26 -12.35 11.54 66.36
N ASP A 27 -13.32 11.43 65.45
CA ASP A 27 -14.67 10.95 65.81
C ASP A 27 -14.82 9.44 65.55
N ALA A 28 -15.55 8.71 66.39
CA ALA A 28 -15.66 7.24 66.34
C ALA A 28 -16.57 6.69 65.22
N SER A 29 -17.12 7.57 64.39
CA SER A 29 -17.82 7.32 63.13
C SER A 29 -17.00 7.77 61.90
N ASP A 30 -15.84 8.40 62.11
CA ASP A 30 -14.87 8.75 61.09
C ASP A 30 -14.32 7.43 60.54
N PRO A 31 -14.51 7.12 59.24
CA PRO A 31 -13.82 6.01 58.64
C PRO A 31 -12.36 6.42 58.63
N LEU A 32 -11.68 6.13 59.75
CA LEU A 32 -10.25 5.96 59.84
C LEU A 32 -9.86 5.41 58.47
N VAL A 33 -8.95 6.13 57.82
CA VAL A 33 -8.22 5.69 56.64
C VAL A 33 -7.54 4.39 57.06
N THR A 34 -8.34 3.34 57.15
CA THR A 34 -7.91 2.00 57.50
C THR A 34 -7.10 1.61 56.30
N ARG A 35 -5.99 0.94 56.55
CA ARG A 35 -5.17 0.35 55.51
C ARG A 35 -6.05 -0.36 54.46
N SER A 36 -7.15 -0.99 54.90
CA SER A 36 -8.21 -1.57 54.06
C SER A 36 -8.88 -0.62 53.03
N TYR A 37 -9.20 0.64 53.36
CA TYR A 37 -9.85 1.57 52.43
C TYR A 37 -8.86 2.09 51.37
N VAL A 38 -7.63 2.39 51.80
CA VAL A 38 -6.53 2.78 50.90
C VAL A 38 -6.16 1.61 50.00
N ASP A 39 -5.98 0.41 50.57
CA ASP A 39 -5.66 -0.80 49.82
C ASP A 39 -6.74 -1.13 48.78
N LYS A 40 -8.02 -0.89 49.10
CA LYS A 40 -9.14 -1.09 48.16
C LYS A 40 -9.13 -0.08 47.02
N GLN A 41 -8.99 1.21 47.30
CA GLN A 41 -8.88 2.27 46.27
C GLN A 41 -7.64 2.09 45.39
N VAL A 42 -6.51 1.71 46.00
CA VAL A 42 -5.25 1.41 45.29
C VAL A 42 -5.39 0.16 44.43
N ALA A 43 -6.04 -0.90 44.92
CA ALA A 43 -6.32 -2.09 44.13
C ALA A 43 -7.28 -1.80 42.97
N GLU A 44 -8.38 -1.07 43.22
CA GLU A 44 -9.37 -0.70 42.20
C GLU A 44 -8.81 0.24 41.13
N GLY A 45 -7.82 1.09 41.47
CA GLY A 45 -7.17 2.00 40.53
C GLY A 45 -5.94 1.42 39.81
N LEU A 46 -5.09 0.65 40.51
CA LEU A 46 -3.84 0.12 39.94
C LEU A 46 -4.02 -1.18 39.17
N THR A 47 -4.99 -2.04 39.52
CA THR A 47 -5.19 -3.31 38.81
C THR A 47 -5.63 -3.11 37.35
N PRO A 48 -6.57 -2.20 37.01
CA PRO A 48 -6.92 -1.96 35.62
C PRO A 48 -5.76 -1.34 34.83
N LEU A 49 -4.91 -0.53 35.48
CA LEU A 49 -3.74 0.07 34.86
C LEU A 49 -2.66 -0.98 34.58
N ALA A 50 -2.44 -1.92 35.50
CA ALA A 50 -1.53 -3.05 35.31
C ALA A 50 -2.01 -3.95 34.16
N ASP A 51 -3.31 -4.24 34.10
CA ASP A 51 -3.91 -5.03 33.01
C ASP A 51 -3.78 -4.31 31.65
N GLN A 52 -3.99 -2.99 31.62
CA GLN A 52 -3.75 -2.17 30.43
C GLN A 52 -2.29 -2.20 29.99
N MET A 53 -1.34 -2.13 30.93
CA MET A 53 0.09 -2.23 30.65
C MET A 53 0.47 -3.61 30.08
N ASP A 54 -0.07 -4.68 30.64
CA ASP A 54 0.17 -6.04 30.15
C ASP A 54 -0.45 -6.26 28.76
N ALA A 55 -1.65 -5.74 28.51
CA ALA A 55 -2.27 -5.77 27.19
C ALA A 55 -1.45 -4.96 26.15
N LEU A 56 -0.93 -3.79 26.53
CA LEU A 56 -0.03 -3.01 25.68
C LEU A 56 1.27 -3.76 25.39
N GLN A 57 1.83 -4.44 26.38
CA GLN A 57 3.04 -5.25 26.20
C GLN A 57 2.78 -6.42 25.25
N GLN A 58 1.65 -7.12 25.39
CA GLN A 58 1.25 -8.19 24.48
C GLN A 58 1.05 -7.69 23.04
N ASN A 59 0.39 -6.54 22.87
CA ASN A 59 0.24 -5.90 21.56
C ASN A 59 1.59 -5.55 20.94
N LEU A 60 2.53 -5.02 21.74
CA LEU A 60 3.89 -4.72 21.28
C LEU A 60 4.63 -5.99 20.86
N ASP A 61 4.56 -7.05 21.64
CA ASP A 61 5.22 -8.32 21.34
C ASP A 61 4.64 -8.95 20.05
N GLN A 62 3.32 -8.88 19.86
CA GLN A 62 2.67 -9.30 18.62
C GLN A 62 3.13 -8.47 17.42
N LEU A 63 3.24 -7.15 17.57
CA LEU A 63 3.75 -6.27 16.52
C LEU A 63 5.20 -6.59 16.15
N LEU A 64 6.04 -6.89 17.14
CA LEU A 64 7.43 -7.28 16.91
C LEU A 64 7.51 -8.59 16.11
N VAL A 65 6.80 -9.63 16.52
CA VAL A 65 6.75 -10.91 15.79
C VAL A 65 6.23 -10.73 14.36
N ARG A 66 5.19 -9.91 14.16
CA ARG A 66 4.68 -9.61 12.83
C ARG A 66 5.71 -8.86 11.98
N SER A 67 6.45 -7.93 12.56
CA SER A 67 7.46 -7.15 11.85
C SER A 67 8.64 -8.02 11.38
N THR A 68 9.09 -8.97 12.20
CA THR A 68 10.18 -9.88 11.85
C THR A 68 9.78 -10.88 10.78
N ALA A 69 8.57 -11.45 10.86
CA ALA A 69 8.03 -12.31 9.81
C ALA A 69 7.91 -11.59 8.46
N LEU A 70 7.46 -10.33 8.46
CA LEU A 70 7.41 -9.50 7.25
C LEU A 70 8.81 -9.22 6.69
N GLN A 71 9.81 -8.96 7.55
CA GLN A 71 11.19 -8.78 7.13
C GLN A 71 11.76 -10.06 6.50
N GLN A 72 11.50 -11.24 7.08
CA GLN A 72 11.93 -12.53 6.52
C GLN A 72 11.29 -12.80 5.16
N GLN A 73 9.96 -12.65 5.05
CA GLN A 73 9.27 -12.82 3.76
C GLN A 73 9.77 -11.83 2.70
N LEU A 74 10.12 -10.61 3.09
CA LEU A 74 10.69 -9.62 2.19
C LEU A 74 12.11 -10.02 1.76
N ALA A 75 12.92 -10.55 2.68
CA ALA A 75 14.27 -11.05 2.39
C ALA A 75 14.26 -12.23 1.41
N GLU A 76 13.35 -13.19 1.56
CA GLU A 76 13.17 -14.31 0.62
C GLU A 76 12.82 -13.83 -0.79
N LEU A 77 11.96 -12.82 -0.89
CA LEU A 77 11.56 -12.26 -2.19
C LEU A 77 12.66 -11.39 -2.82
N LEU A 78 13.50 -10.74 -2.01
CA LEU A 78 14.71 -10.08 -2.49
C LEU A 78 15.73 -11.10 -3.01
N LEU A 79 15.84 -12.27 -2.39
CA LEU A 79 16.73 -13.35 -2.85
C LEU A 79 16.31 -13.89 -4.22
N ASN A 80 15.01 -13.85 -4.52
CA ASN A 80 14.44 -14.33 -5.78
C ASN A 80 14.75 -13.42 -6.98
N PHE A 81 15.14 -12.16 -6.78
CA PHE A 81 15.48 -11.22 -7.85
C PHE A 81 16.87 -10.61 -7.67
N LYS A 82 17.79 -10.96 -8.56
CA LYS A 82 19.21 -10.57 -8.46
C LYS A 82 19.46 -9.07 -8.71
N ASP A 83 18.51 -8.37 -9.32
CA ASP A 83 18.68 -7.03 -9.89
C ASP A 83 17.84 -5.93 -9.19
N ILE A 84 17.24 -6.21 -8.02
CA ILE A 84 16.39 -5.23 -7.31
C ILE A 84 16.96 -4.73 -5.98
N ALA A 85 18.02 -5.34 -5.44
CA ALA A 85 18.51 -5.03 -4.08
C ALA A 85 18.89 -3.54 -3.89
N ALA A 86 19.51 -2.94 -4.90
CA ALA A 86 19.97 -1.55 -4.91
C ALA A 86 18.92 -0.54 -5.40
N ILE A 87 17.67 -0.97 -5.63
CA ILE A 87 16.65 -0.12 -6.24
C ILE A 87 15.69 0.42 -5.17
N PRO A 88 15.40 1.74 -5.17
CA PRO A 88 14.48 2.34 -4.20
C PRO A 88 13.10 1.68 -4.19
N GLU A 89 12.57 1.33 -5.37
CA GLU A 89 11.25 0.75 -5.55
C GLU A 89 11.15 -0.75 -5.18
N LYS A 90 12.19 -1.38 -4.62
CA LYS A 90 12.22 -2.82 -4.32
C LYS A 90 11.02 -3.32 -3.52
N VAL A 91 10.56 -2.54 -2.53
CA VAL A 91 9.39 -2.90 -1.71
C VAL A 91 8.12 -2.91 -2.56
N ALA A 92 7.97 -1.92 -3.44
CA ALA A 92 6.83 -1.83 -4.35
C ALA A 92 6.84 -2.95 -5.40
N ILE A 93 8.02 -3.28 -5.93
CA ILE A 93 8.22 -4.43 -6.84
C ILE A 93 7.76 -5.71 -6.16
N ILE A 94 8.25 -5.98 -4.96
CA ILE A 94 7.89 -7.17 -4.18
C ILE A 94 6.39 -7.22 -3.92
N LYS A 95 5.77 -6.10 -3.53
CA LYS A 95 4.32 -6.02 -3.31
C LYS A 95 3.54 -6.35 -4.60
N ALA A 96 3.91 -5.75 -5.72
CA ALA A 96 3.26 -6.00 -7.01
C ALA A 96 3.40 -7.45 -7.47
N VAL A 97 4.56 -8.09 -7.20
CA VAL A 97 4.76 -9.52 -7.49
C VAL A 97 3.95 -10.41 -6.56
N LYS A 98 3.90 -10.14 -5.25
CA LYS A 98 3.07 -10.88 -4.27
C LYS A 98 1.59 -10.83 -4.62
N LEU A 99 1.11 -9.69 -5.10
CA LEU A 99 -0.27 -9.53 -5.58
C LEU A 99 -0.53 -10.20 -6.95
N GLY A 100 0.51 -10.72 -7.61
CA GLY A 100 0.43 -11.29 -8.95
C GLY A 100 0.20 -10.25 -10.06
N TRP A 101 0.43 -8.97 -9.77
CA TRP A 101 0.22 -7.86 -10.70
C TRP A 101 1.41 -7.66 -11.65
N MET A 102 2.59 -8.14 -11.26
CA MET A 102 3.79 -8.19 -12.09
C MET A 102 4.48 -9.54 -11.95
N GLN A 103 5.28 -9.92 -12.94
CA GLN A 103 6.04 -11.17 -12.96
C GLN A 103 7.50 -10.88 -13.27
N GLY A 104 8.41 -11.60 -12.61
CA GLY A 104 9.82 -11.63 -13.00
C GLY A 104 10.07 -12.55 -14.19
N ASN A 105 11.34 -12.66 -14.55
CA ASN A 105 11.79 -13.47 -15.67
C ASN A 105 12.37 -14.80 -15.18
N ALA A 106 12.48 -15.78 -16.09
CA ALA A 106 13.01 -17.12 -15.78
C ALA A 106 14.48 -17.08 -15.30
N ASP A 107 15.24 -16.05 -15.67
CA ASP A 107 16.64 -15.84 -15.26
C ASP A 107 16.81 -15.28 -13.83
N ARG A 108 15.72 -15.23 -13.05
CA ARG A 108 15.67 -14.62 -11.69
C ARG A 108 15.99 -13.11 -11.70
N THR A 109 15.60 -12.42 -12.76
CA THR A 109 15.65 -10.95 -12.85
C THR A 109 14.25 -10.34 -12.93
N PHE A 110 14.10 -9.13 -12.42
CA PHE A 110 12.88 -8.34 -12.58
C PHE A 110 12.96 -7.36 -13.75
N ARG A 111 14.16 -6.95 -14.18
CA ARG A 111 14.43 -5.95 -15.22
C ARG A 111 13.77 -4.59 -14.92
N PRO A 112 14.10 -3.96 -13.78
CA PRO A 112 13.43 -2.77 -13.25
C PRO A 112 13.54 -1.55 -14.16
N LYS A 113 14.65 -1.42 -14.90
CA LYS A 113 14.90 -0.32 -15.85
C LYS A 113 14.26 -0.56 -17.23
N ALA A 114 13.80 -1.76 -17.53
CA ALA A 114 13.16 -2.05 -18.80
C ALA A 114 11.79 -1.35 -18.89
N ALA A 115 11.36 -1.03 -20.11
CA ALA A 115 10.05 -0.44 -20.34
C ALA A 115 8.93 -1.39 -19.90
N LEU A 116 7.90 -0.85 -19.27
CA LEU A 116 6.67 -1.59 -19.00
C LEU A 116 5.99 -1.92 -20.33
N THR A 117 5.71 -3.20 -20.56
CA THR A 117 5.03 -3.63 -21.78
C THR A 117 3.51 -3.58 -21.63
N ARG A 118 2.79 -3.51 -22.75
CA ARG A 118 1.32 -3.62 -22.75
C ARG A 118 0.84 -4.98 -22.21
N ARG A 119 1.62 -6.04 -22.40
CA ARG A 119 1.39 -7.35 -21.79
C ARG A 119 1.44 -7.28 -20.25
N ASP A 120 2.45 -6.62 -19.69
CA ASP A 120 2.56 -6.41 -18.23
C ASP A 120 1.38 -5.58 -17.70
N LEU A 121 1.01 -4.51 -18.43
CA LEU A 121 -0.16 -3.70 -18.07
C LEU A 121 -1.46 -4.50 -18.10
N ALA A 122 -1.62 -5.42 -19.06
CA ALA A 122 -2.78 -6.31 -19.14
C ALA A 122 -2.89 -7.20 -17.91
N LEU A 123 -1.77 -7.80 -17.48
CA LEU A 123 -1.70 -8.61 -16.27
C LEU A 123 -2.16 -7.83 -15.05
N PHE A 124 -1.58 -6.64 -14.85
CA PHE A 124 -1.99 -5.77 -13.75
C PHE A 124 -3.49 -5.47 -13.79
N LEU A 125 -4.02 -4.99 -14.91
CA LEU A 125 -5.43 -4.57 -15.00
C LEU A 125 -6.40 -5.74 -14.77
N VAL A 126 -6.14 -6.91 -15.35
CA VAL A 126 -6.99 -8.10 -15.19
C VAL A 126 -6.99 -8.57 -13.73
N ARG A 127 -5.81 -8.69 -13.12
CA ARG A 127 -5.66 -9.16 -11.74
C ARG A 127 -6.20 -8.16 -10.72
N ALA A 128 -5.88 -6.87 -10.89
CA ALA A 128 -6.34 -5.81 -9.98
C ALA A 128 -7.85 -5.53 -10.06
N LYS A 129 -8.51 -5.90 -11.17
CA LYS A 129 -9.97 -5.89 -11.31
C LYS A 129 -10.63 -7.21 -10.89
N GLY A 130 -9.87 -8.24 -10.54
CA GLY A 130 -10.40 -9.53 -10.10
C GLY A 130 -11.21 -10.26 -11.17
N VAL A 131 -10.89 -10.03 -12.45
CA VAL A 131 -11.66 -10.57 -13.56
C VAL A 131 -11.20 -12.00 -13.86
N PRO A 132 -12.12 -12.98 -13.97
CA PRO A 132 -11.77 -14.34 -14.33
C PRO A 132 -11.21 -14.41 -15.75
N LEU A 133 -10.23 -15.29 -15.96
CA LEU A 133 -9.60 -15.46 -17.27
C LEU A 133 -10.59 -16.07 -18.26
N SER A 134 -10.58 -15.54 -19.48
CA SER A 134 -11.32 -16.07 -20.61
C SER A 134 -10.78 -17.45 -21.01
N ASN A 135 -11.70 -18.34 -21.41
CA ASN A 135 -11.38 -19.63 -22.01
C ASN A 135 -11.08 -19.51 -23.51
N THR A 136 -11.29 -18.32 -24.10
CA THR A 136 -11.01 -18.04 -25.51
C THR A 136 -9.50 -18.10 -25.78
N LYS A 137 -9.12 -18.78 -26.87
CA LYS A 137 -7.73 -18.82 -27.34
C LYS A 137 -7.30 -17.46 -27.88
N ALA A 138 -6.01 -17.14 -27.75
CA ALA A 138 -5.45 -15.93 -28.34
C ALA A 138 -5.56 -15.96 -29.87
N LYS A 139 -6.10 -14.86 -30.42
CA LYS A 139 -6.31 -14.65 -31.87
C LYS A 139 -5.37 -13.63 -32.49
N TYR A 140 -4.46 -13.07 -31.70
CA TYR A 140 -3.55 -12.01 -32.12
C TYR A 140 -2.26 -12.62 -32.69
N LYS A 141 -1.81 -12.12 -33.85
CA LYS A 141 -0.62 -12.64 -34.54
C LYS A 141 0.66 -12.47 -33.71
N ASP A 142 0.72 -11.43 -32.89
CA ASP A 142 1.85 -11.12 -32.01
C ASP A 142 1.77 -11.76 -30.62
N VAL A 143 0.78 -12.63 -30.39
CA VAL A 143 0.61 -13.37 -29.13
C VAL A 143 0.66 -14.87 -29.41
N LYS A 144 1.73 -15.53 -28.97
CA LYS A 144 1.85 -16.98 -29.09
C LYS A 144 0.85 -17.67 -28.16
N ALA A 145 0.20 -18.75 -28.63
CA ALA A 145 -0.73 -19.52 -27.80
C ALA A 145 -0.05 -20.17 -26.57
N SER A 146 1.25 -20.45 -26.66
CA SER A 146 2.07 -20.97 -25.56
C SER A 146 2.51 -19.90 -24.56
N ASP A 147 2.25 -18.62 -24.83
CA ASP A 147 2.55 -17.55 -23.88
C ASP A 147 1.68 -17.72 -22.61
N PRO A 148 2.27 -17.82 -21.41
CA PRO A 148 1.53 -17.91 -20.16
C PRO A 148 0.53 -16.75 -19.93
N LEU A 149 0.78 -15.59 -20.53
CA LEU A 149 -0.09 -14.41 -20.44
C LEU A 149 -1.01 -14.23 -21.65
N ALA A 150 -1.07 -15.21 -22.57
CA ALA A 150 -1.96 -15.16 -23.73
C ALA A 150 -3.42 -14.93 -23.32
N ARG A 151 -3.94 -15.73 -22.38
CA ARG A 151 -5.33 -15.61 -21.91
C ARG A 151 -5.58 -14.30 -21.17
N VAL A 152 -4.58 -13.78 -20.46
CA VAL A 152 -4.66 -12.48 -19.78
C VAL A 152 -4.88 -11.36 -20.80
N MET A 153 -4.11 -11.34 -21.90
CA MET A 153 -4.25 -10.32 -22.95
C MET A 153 -5.61 -10.42 -23.66
N VAL A 154 -6.08 -11.64 -23.94
CA VAL A 154 -7.43 -11.87 -24.48
C VAL A 154 -8.51 -11.33 -23.55
N THR A 155 -8.42 -11.67 -22.26
CA THR A 155 -9.37 -11.22 -21.23
C THR A 155 -9.39 -9.70 -21.12
N ALA A 156 -8.21 -9.06 -21.10
CA ALA A 156 -8.08 -7.61 -21.02
C ALA A 156 -8.75 -6.90 -22.20
N ALA A 157 -8.64 -7.46 -23.41
CA ALA A 157 -9.27 -6.93 -24.61
C ALA A 157 -10.79 -7.16 -24.62
N GLU A 158 -11.25 -8.38 -24.31
CA GLU A 158 -12.69 -8.73 -24.26
C GLU A 158 -13.45 -7.89 -23.24
N LYS A 159 -12.85 -7.69 -22.06
CA LYS A 159 -13.43 -6.87 -20.98
C LYS A 159 -13.18 -5.38 -21.13
N LYS A 160 -12.56 -4.96 -22.26
CA LYS A 160 -12.26 -3.57 -22.59
C LYS A 160 -11.43 -2.84 -21.51
N LEU A 161 -10.66 -3.59 -20.71
CA LEU A 161 -9.74 -3.06 -19.71
C LEU A 161 -8.50 -2.45 -20.39
N LEU A 162 -7.97 -3.17 -21.37
CA LEU A 162 -6.90 -2.76 -22.25
C LEU A 162 -7.20 -3.28 -23.67
N PRO A 163 -7.87 -2.48 -24.51
CA PRO A 163 -8.19 -2.89 -25.88
C PRO A 163 -6.93 -3.23 -26.67
N ALA A 164 -7.03 -4.22 -27.56
CA ALA A 164 -5.99 -4.51 -28.54
C ALA A 164 -5.77 -3.33 -29.49
N ARG A 165 -4.56 -3.20 -30.05
CA ARG A 165 -4.23 -2.13 -30.99
C ARG A 165 -5.03 -2.24 -32.30
N SER A 166 -5.33 -3.46 -32.74
CA SER A 166 -6.18 -3.73 -33.90
C SER A 166 -6.90 -5.07 -33.77
N ARG A 167 -7.69 -5.44 -34.79
CA ARG A 167 -8.36 -6.74 -34.85
C ARG A 167 -7.37 -7.91 -34.87
N THR A 168 -6.16 -7.71 -35.37
CA THR A 168 -5.15 -8.76 -35.59
C THR A 168 -3.93 -8.66 -34.67
N TYR A 169 -3.65 -7.48 -34.11
CA TYR A 169 -2.47 -7.25 -33.27
C TYR A 169 -2.86 -6.69 -31.89
N TYR A 170 -2.31 -7.30 -30.84
CA TYR A 170 -2.48 -6.82 -29.49
C TYR A 170 -1.53 -5.67 -29.15
N GLY A 171 -0.31 -5.72 -29.67
CA GLY A 171 0.82 -4.86 -29.33
C GLY A 171 1.55 -5.32 -28.06
N ALA A 172 1.67 -6.63 -27.83
CA ALA A 172 2.08 -7.20 -26.53
C ALA A 172 3.39 -6.62 -25.97
N ASN A 173 4.40 -6.48 -26.83
CA ASN A 173 5.74 -6.03 -26.46
C ASN A 173 5.94 -4.51 -26.57
N GLN A 174 4.91 -3.75 -26.95
CA GLN A 174 5.02 -2.29 -27.03
C GLN A 174 5.13 -1.69 -25.63
N GLY A 175 6.01 -0.70 -25.49
CA GLY A 175 6.14 0.07 -24.27
C GLY A 175 4.88 0.91 -23.97
N VAL A 176 4.59 1.11 -22.69
CA VAL A 176 3.48 1.93 -22.21
C VAL A 176 4.00 3.30 -21.79
N THR A 177 3.36 4.37 -22.28
CA THR A 177 3.70 5.74 -21.86
C THR A 177 3.06 6.11 -20.52
N ARG A 178 3.60 7.14 -19.87
CA ARG A 178 3.01 7.70 -18.64
C ARG A 178 1.55 8.15 -18.84
N ALA A 179 1.25 8.76 -19.98
CA ALA A 179 -0.10 9.18 -20.31
C ALA A 179 -1.05 8.00 -20.54
N GLU A 180 -0.57 6.94 -21.20
CA GLU A 180 -1.37 5.71 -21.39
C GLU A 180 -1.71 5.06 -20.05
N LEU A 181 -0.73 4.91 -19.14
CA LEU A 181 -1.01 4.37 -17.81
C LEU A 181 -2.02 5.26 -17.06
N ALA A 182 -1.85 6.58 -17.08
CA ALA A 182 -2.78 7.52 -16.45
C ALA A 182 -4.20 7.34 -16.97
N TYR A 183 -4.36 7.23 -18.30
CA TYR A 183 -5.65 6.97 -18.94
C TYR A 183 -6.27 5.66 -18.46
N TYR A 184 -5.53 4.56 -18.47
CA TYR A 184 -6.05 3.26 -18.06
C TYR A 184 -6.34 3.17 -16.56
N LEU A 185 -5.57 3.86 -15.72
CA LEU A 185 -5.87 3.98 -14.29
C LEU A 185 -7.18 4.75 -14.07
N ALA A 186 -7.31 5.92 -14.69
CA ALA A 186 -8.51 6.75 -14.54
C ALA A 186 -9.78 6.07 -15.08
N ARG A 187 -9.65 5.27 -16.13
CA ARG A 187 -10.75 4.51 -16.74
C ARG A 187 -11.14 3.29 -15.93
N ASN A 188 -10.18 2.51 -15.45
CA ASN A 188 -10.46 1.21 -14.82
C ASN A 188 -10.66 1.29 -13.30
N PHE A 189 -10.18 2.37 -12.67
CA PHE A 189 -10.30 2.61 -11.24
C PHE A 189 -10.93 4.00 -10.95
N PRO A 190 -12.13 4.30 -11.46
CA PRO A 190 -12.79 5.58 -11.21
C PRO A 190 -13.02 5.85 -9.72
N GLU A 191 -13.13 4.81 -8.90
CA GLU A 191 -13.24 4.89 -7.44
C GLU A 191 -11.99 5.51 -6.77
N LEU A 192 -10.84 5.46 -7.45
CA LEU A 192 -9.60 6.05 -6.96
C LEU A 192 -9.39 7.48 -7.48
N MET A 193 -10.27 7.98 -8.35
CA MET A 193 -10.16 9.29 -8.97
C MET A 193 -10.87 10.37 -8.13
N PRO A 194 -10.52 11.65 -8.31
CA PRO A 194 -11.18 12.73 -7.58
C PRO A 194 -12.67 12.81 -7.93
N ARG A 195 -13.47 13.24 -6.94
CA ARG A 195 -14.91 13.47 -7.13
C ARG A 195 -15.17 14.55 -8.18
N ALA A 196 -16.33 14.49 -8.82
CA ALA A 196 -16.78 15.53 -9.73
C ALA A 196 -16.71 16.93 -9.06
N GLY A 197 -16.30 17.95 -9.81
CA GLY A 197 -16.12 19.31 -9.31
C GLY A 197 -14.77 19.58 -8.60
N THR A 198 -13.93 18.57 -8.40
CA THR A 198 -12.59 18.79 -7.81
C THR A 198 -11.75 19.68 -8.74
N LYS A 199 -11.13 20.73 -8.17
CA LYS A 199 -10.24 21.64 -8.91
C LYS A 199 -9.02 20.88 -9.44
N MET A 200 -8.89 20.81 -10.76
CA MET A 200 -7.79 20.10 -11.41
C MET A 200 -6.54 21.00 -11.50
N PRO A 201 -5.34 20.47 -11.20
CA PRO A 201 -4.11 21.24 -11.25
C PRO A 201 -3.72 21.55 -12.69
N TYR A 202 -2.98 22.65 -12.87
CA TYR A 202 -2.30 22.93 -14.14
C TYR A 202 -1.10 21.99 -14.29
N VAL A 203 -0.95 21.37 -15.46
CA VAL A 203 0.17 20.47 -15.78
C VAL A 203 0.91 21.03 -16.99
N LYS A 204 2.15 21.48 -16.78
CA LYS A 204 2.89 22.36 -17.68
C LYS A 204 3.03 21.82 -19.10
N ASP A 205 3.24 20.51 -19.24
CA ASP A 205 3.54 19.82 -20.50
C ASP A 205 2.36 18.98 -21.03
N SER A 206 1.18 19.08 -20.42
CA SER A 206 0.04 18.21 -20.73
C SER A 206 -1.25 18.97 -21.06
N ASN A 207 -1.22 20.31 -21.13
CA ASN A 207 -2.42 21.14 -21.29
C ASN A 207 -3.21 20.91 -22.60
N ARG A 208 -2.54 20.50 -23.67
CA ARG A 208 -3.13 20.15 -24.98
C ARG A 208 -3.02 18.64 -25.29
N HIS A 209 -2.60 17.83 -24.33
CA HIS A 209 -2.39 16.41 -24.54
C HIS A 209 -3.72 15.66 -24.49
N TRP A 210 -3.92 14.63 -25.33
CA TRP A 210 -5.16 13.85 -25.39
C TRP A 210 -5.55 13.23 -24.02
N ALA A 211 -4.54 12.92 -23.21
CA ALA A 211 -4.72 12.36 -21.86
C ALA A 211 -4.85 13.42 -20.75
N LYS A 212 -4.95 14.72 -21.06
CA LYS A 212 -4.93 15.83 -20.08
C LYS A 212 -5.76 15.55 -18.84
N THR A 213 -7.05 15.25 -19.01
CA THR A 213 -7.97 15.01 -17.90
C THR A 213 -7.56 13.79 -17.07
N SER A 214 -7.08 12.73 -17.72
CA SER A 214 -6.63 11.52 -17.02
C SER A 214 -5.37 11.79 -16.21
N ILE A 215 -4.43 12.55 -16.78
CA ILE A 215 -3.19 12.99 -16.11
C ILE A 215 -3.53 13.82 -14.87
N GLN A 216 -4.42 14.80 -15.00
CA GLN A 216 -4.84 15.63 -13.87
C GLN A 216 -5.48 14.80 -12.76
N LYS A 217 -6.35 13.83 -13.10
CA LYS A 217 -6.97 12.94 -12.11
C LYS A 217 -5.95 12.12 -11.33
N VAL A 218 -4.98 11.47 -12.01
CA VAL A 218 -3.97 10.65 -11.31
C VAL A 218 -2.96 11.47 -10.51
N VAL A 219 -2.77 12.75 -10.87
CA VAL A 219 -1.96 13.70 -10.08
C VAL A 219 -2.68 14.06 -8.79
N VAL A 220 -3.97 14.45 -8.86
CA VAL A 220 -4.78 14.79 -7.66
C VAL A 220 -4.96 13.58 -6.75
N SER A 221 -5.12 12.38 -7.32
CA SER A 221 -5.16 11.13 -6.56
C SER A 221 -3.79 10.70 -6.01
N GLU A 222 -2.72 11.45 -6.27
CA GLU A 222 -1.33 11.17 -5.83
C GLU A 222 -0.75 9.84 -6.34
N LEU A 223 -1.41 9.20 -7.30
CA LEU A 223 -0.95 7.96 -7.93
C LEU A 223 0.28 8.24 -8.79
N MET A 224 0.27 9.33 -9.55
CA MET A 224 1.36 9.73 -10.43
C MET A 224 1.68 11.22 -10.24
N PRO A 225 2.54 11.58 -9.27
CA PRO A 225 2.88 12.97 -8.99
C PRO A 225 3.69 13.61 -10.14
N LEU A 226 3.65 14.94 -10.17
CA LEU A 226 4.49 15.76 -11.05
C LEU A 226 5.94 15.79 -10.54
N ASP A 227 6.86 16.18 -11.41
CA ASP A 227 8.21 16.52 -10.97
C ASP A 227 8.24 17.86 -10.20
N LYS A 228 9.43 18.25 -9.73
CA LYS A 228 9.65 19.53 -9.02
C LYS A 228 9.36 20.76 -9.90
N GLN A 229 9.29 20.59 -11.22
CA GLN A 229 9.07 21.64 -12.22
C GLN A 229 7.61 21.67 -12.73
N GLY A 230 6.71 20.87 -12.17
CA GLY A 230 5.30 20.80 -12.55
C GLY A 230 5.04 20.09 -13.89
N LYS A 231 5.96 19.25 -14.37
CA LYS A 231 5.85 18.45 -15.59
C LYS A 231 5.46 17.00 -15.28
N PHE A 232 4.75 16.40 -16.23
CA PHE A 232 4.29 15.00 -16.13
C PHE A 232 5.05 14.04 -17.05
N TYR A 233 5.61 14.53 -18.15
CA TYR A 233 6.26 13.75 -19.22
C TYR A 233 5.33 12.73 -19.88
N PRO A 234 4.20 13.16 -20.48
CA PRO A 234 3.14 12.27 -20.92
C PRO A 234 3.58 11.21 -21.94
N ASN A 235 4.52 11.54 -22.83
CA ASN A 235 4.99 10.66 -23.90
C ASN A 235 6.19 9.77 -23.49
N ARG A 236 6.73 9.95 -22.28
CA ARG A 236 7.85 9.12 -21.80
C ARG A 236 7.36 7.71 -21.48
N LEU A 237 8.13 6.70 -21.89
CA LEU A 237 7.90 5.31 -21.47
C LEU A 237 8.13 5.15 -19.97
N LEU A 238 7.25 4.37 -19.34
CA LEU A 238 7.41 3.96 -17.94
C LEU A 238 8.38 2.79 -17.84
N THR A 239 9.23 2.82 -16.83
CA THR A 239 9.99 1.62 -16.45
C THR A 239 9.13 0.67 -15.61
N ARG A 240 9.52 -0.60 -15.56
CA ARG A 240 8.87 -1.60 -14.70
C ARG A 240 8.92 -1.23 -13.21
N ALA A 241 10.02 -0.63 -12.75
CA ALA A 241 10.13 -0.15 -11.36
C ALA A 241 9.16 1.00 -11.06
N GLU A 242 9.07 1.99 -11.95
CA GLU A 242 8.12 3.11 -11.80
C GLU A 242 6.67 2.60 -11.81
N ALA A 243 6.36 1.66 -12.70
CA ALA A 243 5.05 1.02 -12.75
C ALA A 243 4.72 0.30 -11.44
N ALA A 244 5.67 -0.47 -10.88
CA ALA A 244 5.49 -1.16 -9.61
C ALA A 244 5.20 -0.17 -8.46
N ALA A 245 5.90 0.95 -8.40
CA ALA A 245 5.64 2.00 -7.42
C ALA A 245 4.22 2.56 -7.52
N ILE A 246 3.73 2.81 -8.74
CA ILE A 246 2.37 3.30 -8.97
C ILE A 246 1.34 2.21 -8.60
N MET A 247 1.58 0.96 -8.97
CA MET A 247 0.75 -0.18 -8.61
C MET A 247 0.68 -0.36 -7.09
N ALA A 248 1.77 -0.20 -6.35
CA ALA A 248 1.76 -0.28 -4.90
C ALA A 248 0.88 0.81 -4.25
N LYS A 249 0.84 2.02 -4.83
CA LYS A 249 -0.09 3.08 -4.40
C LYS A 249 -1.54 2.72 -4.69
N VAL A 250 -1.82 2.12 -5.85
CA VAL A 250 -3.17 1.61 -6.19
C VAL A 250 -3.58 0.55 -5.18
N ALA A 251 -2.71 -0.41 -4.85
CA ALA A 251 -2.98 -1.42 -3.83
C ALA A 251 -3.29 -0.79 -2.47
N ALA A 252 -2.45 0.16 -2.02
CA ALA A 252 -2.66 0.85 -0.75
C ALA A 252 -4.02 1.55 -0.67
N LYS A 253 -4.45 2.26 -1.72
CA LYS A 253 -5.77 2.92 -1.74
C LYS A 253 -6.94 1.93 -1.85
N LYS A 254 -6.69 0.70 -2.30
CA LYS A 254 -7.65 -0.40 -2.33
C LYS A 254 -7.61 -1.27 -1.06
N ASN A 255 -6.81 -0.91 -0.06
CA ASN A 255 -6.56 -1.69 1.16
C ASN A 255 -6.04 -3.11 0.87
N LEU A 256 -5.17 -3.24 -0.13
CA LEU A 256 -4.47 -4.46 -0.54
C LEU A 256 -2.98 -4.38 -0.21
#